data_AF-A0A925MHN9-F1
#
_entry.id   AF-A0A925MHN9-F1
#
_cell.length_a   1.000
_cell.length_b   1.000
_cell.length_c   1.000
_cell.angle_alpha   90.00
_cell.angle_beta   90.00
_cell.angle_gamma   90.00
#
_symmetry.space_group_name_H-M   'P 1'
#
loop_
_entity.id
_entity.type
_entity.pdbx_description
1 polymer ?
#
loop_
_entity_poly.entity_id
_entity_poly.type
_entity_poly.pdbx_seq_one_letter_code
_entity_poly.pdbx_strand_id
1 'polypeptide(L)'
;PATLPLVALLFQWRRGVHGLERYAVAGAAWLALTVSAFGLNAAITDKQMHFWSSSLAVYDLVGTIAKTDHALPDAELERTLAGTGLLVHDDIQAKARALFNPRDFLPIISDEQRRFWDLPAYGTTPVPEATREAIGRAWADVLTSHPGAYLRYRAAVMAEVLSLTHPRPSGVVPRRDFKVPAFAWAQGVPTRTSPAQHRLTSWMSSLWKVAPIFVPWMYVILAITIAILAIARRGRRDILALCASGLAMEASLCVLAMSPDYRYSHWLVVTTCLAIVLTIARRATRSTATAPA
;
A
#
# COMPACT_ATOMS: atom_id res chain seq x y z
N PRO A 1 10.78 0.84 -2.48
CA PRO A 1 10.62 0.91 -3.95
C PRO A 1 10.43 2.35 -4.50
N ALA A 2 9.57 3.17 -3.89
CA ALA A 2 9.25 4.52 -4.38
C ALA A 2 10.45 5.46 -4.56
N THR A 3 11.47 5.36 -3.70
CA THR A 3 12.64 6.25 -3.73
C THR A 3 13.68 5.85 -4.77
N LEU A 4 13.65 4.61 -5.27
CA LEU A 4 14.65 4.11 -6.21
C LEU A 4 14.64 4.89 -7.54
N PRO A 5 13.49 5.15 -8.21
CA PRO A 5 13.48 5.96 -9.43
C PRO A 5 14.00 7.38 -9.21
N LEU A 6 13.71 7.98 -8.04
CA LEU A 6 14.22 9.31 -7.71
C LEU A 6 15.73 9.30 -7.62
N VAL A 7 16.32 8.38 -6.85
CA VAL A 7 17.77 8.26 -6.74
C VAL A 7 18.37 7.88 -8.10
N ALA A 8 17.92 6.82 -8.75
CA ALA A 8 18.51 6.35 -10.01
C ALA A 8 18.49 7.39 -11.14
N LEU A 9 17.46 8.22 -11.25
CA LEU A 9 17.30 9.17 -12.35
C LEU A 9 17.81 10.57 -12.04
N LEU A 10 17.69 11.02 -10.79
CA LEU A 10 18.05 12.38 -10.36
C LEU A 10 19.46 12.47 -9.79
N PHE A 11 20.07 11.36 -9.36
CA PHE A 11 21.41 11.40 -8.79
C PHE A 11 22.41 11.88 -9.84
N GLN A 12 23.00 13.04 -9.57
CA GLN A 12 24.09 13.63 -10.34
C GLN A 12 25.37 13.44 -9.52
N TRP A 13 26.18 12.45 -9.89
CA TRP A 13 27.53 12.33 -9.35
C TRP A 13 28.56 12.91 -10.32
N ARG A 14 29.83 12.98 -9.87
CA ARG A 14 31.01 13.56 -10.53
C ARG A 14 30.92 13.62 -12.07
N ARG A 15 31.33 14.76 -12.64
CA ARG A 15 31.56 14.91 -14.09
C ARG A 15 32.47 13.76 -14.57
N GLY A 16 31.97 12.92 -15.49
CA GLY A 16 32.73 11.81 -16.09
C GLY A 16 32.12 10.42 -15.91
N VAL A 17 31.17 10.21 -14.99
CA VAL A 17 30.50 8.90 -14.80
C VAL A 17 29.32 8.77 -15.77
N HIS A 18 29.39 7.80 -16.68
CA HIS A 18 28.40 7.61 -17.75
C HIS A 18 27.86 6.18 -17.79
N GLY A 19 26.72 5.99 -18.47
CA GLY A 19 26.17 4.66 -18.74
C GLY A 19 25.81 3.85 -17.48
N LEU A 20 26.17 2.56 -17.49
CA LEU A 20 25.82 1.59 -16.43
C LEU A 20 26.46 1.93 -15.08
N GLU A 21 27.67 2.49 -15.08
CA GLU A 21 28.39 2.86 -13.86
C GLU A 21 27.57 3.84 -13.00
N ARG A 22 26.91 4.80 -13.65
CA ARG A 22 26.01 5.74 -12.96
C ARG A 22 24.87 5.03 -12.24
N TYR A 23 24.24 4.06 -12.89
CA TYR A 23 23.12 3.32 -12.30
C TYR A 23 23.58 2.37 -11.20
N ALA A 24 24.76 1.77 -11.32
CA ALA A 24 25.37 0.97 -10.27
C ALA A 24 25.65 1.82 -9.01
N VAL A 25 26.26 3.00 -9.18
CA VAL A 25 26.53 3.93 -8.05
C VAL A 25 25.22 4.43 -7.42
N ALA A 26 24.23 4.82 -8.23
CA ALA A 26 22.94 5.25 -7.70
C ALA A 26 22.19 4.11 -6.97
N GLY A 27 22.28 2.88 -7.49
CA GLY A 27 21.76 1.69 -6.83
C GLY A 27 22.45 1.42 -5.50
N ALA A 28 23.78 1.53 -5.44
CA ALA A 28 24.56 1.38 -4.21
C ALA A 28 24.19 2.46 -3.17
N ALA A 29 24.06 3.73 -3.60
CA ALA A 29 23.62 4.82 -2.73
C ALA A 29 22.21 4.59 -2.19
N TRP A 30 21.28 4.15 -3.05
CA TRP A 30 19.92 3.80 -2.64
C TRP A 30 19.90 2.64 -1.64
N LEU A 31 20.71 1.61 -1.87
CA LEU A 31 20.84 0.47 -0.98
C LEU A 31 21.39 0.89 0.39
N ALA A 32 22.46 1.70 0.40
CA ALA A 32 23.05 2.23 1.62
C ALA A 32 22.04 3.05 2.45
N LEU A 33 21.27 3.93 1.79
CA LEU A 33 20.19 4.69 2.45
C LEU A 33 19.11 3.75 3.01
N THR A 34 18.72 2.74 2.25
CA THR A 34 17.69 1.78 2.66
C THR A 34 18.14 0.96 3.87
N VAL A 35 19.35 0.38 3.82
CA VAL A 35 19.95 -0.39 4.92
C VAL A 35 20.11 0.50 6.16
N SER A 36 20.58 1.74 6.00
CA SER A 36 20.73 2.68 7.12
C SER A 36 19.38 3.03 7.76
N ALA A 37 18.34 3.22 6.95
CA ALA A 37 16.99 3.47 7.46
C ALA A 37 16.44 2.26 8.24
N PHE A 38 16.62 1.05 7.73
CA PHE A 38 16.23 -0.17 8.46
C PHE A 38 17.04 -0.36 9.74
N GLY A 39 18.35 -0.13 9.70
CA GLY A 39 19.23 -0.22 10.86
C GLY A 39 18.89 0.80 11.93
N LEU A 40 18.64 2.06 11.55
CA LEU A 40 18.19 3.10 12.46
C LEU A 40 16.82 2.74 13.05
N ASN A 41 15.87 2.29 12.23
CA ASN A 41 14.56 1.86 12.71
C ASN A 41 14.69 0.71 13.71
N ALA A 42 15.54 -0.29 13.45
CA ALA A 42 15.81 -1.37 14.38
C ALA A 42 16.46 -0.89 15.69
N ALA A 43 17.41 0.05 15.60
CA ALA A 43 18.12 0.59 16.76
C ALA A 43 17.23 1.43 17.68
N ILE A 44 16.21 2.12 17.15
CA ILE A 44 15.26 2.93 17.93
C ILE A 44 13.98 2.18 18.30
N THR A 45 13.80 0.95 17.83
CA THR A 45 12.59 0.16 18.13
C THR A 45 12.76 -0.54 19.46
N ASP A 46 11.97 -0.15 20.46
CA ASP A 46 11.95 -0.82 21.77
C ASP A 46 11.41 -2.25 21.70
N LYS A 47 10.42 -2.49 20.83
CA LYS A 47 9.72 -3.78 20.72
C LYS A 47 9.32 -4.08 19.29
N GLN A 48 9.81 -5.19 18.75
CA GLN A 48 9.42 -5.67 17.43
C GLN A 48 8.03 -6.29 17.48
N MET A 49 7.06 -5.65 16.83
CA MET A 49 5.68 -6.09 16.83
C MET A 49 5.37 -7.18 15.79
N HIS A 50 6.28 -7.40 14.83
CA HIS A 50 6.13 -8.40 13.76
C HIS A 50 4.77 -8.34 13.06
N PHE A 51 4.31 -7.12 12.76
CA PHE A 51 2.94 -6.86 12.29
C PHE A 51 2.55 -7.69 11.06
N TRP A 52 3.52 -8.06 10.21
CA TRP A 52 3.29 -8.95 9.06
C TRP A 52 2.54 -10.24 9.44
N SER A 53 2.95 -10.91 10.53
CA SER A 53 2.35 -12.19 10.93
C SER A 53 0.95 -12.05 11.48
N SER A 54 0.62 -10.94 12.12
CA SER A 54 -0.72 -10.67 12.68
C SER A 54 -1.66 -9.91 11.73
N SER A 55 -1.24 -9.66 10.48
CA SER A 55 -2.04 -8.88 9.53
C SER A 55 -1.92 -9.40 8.10
N LEU A 56 -0.87 -9.02 7.36
CA LEU A 56 -0.73 -9.33 5.95
C LEU A 56 -0.69 -10.84 5.70
N ALA A 57 0.10 -11.59 6.48
CA ALA A 57 0.24 -13.03 6.30
C ALA A 57 -1.09 -13.77 6.46
N VAL A 58 -1.86 -13.47 7.51
CA VAL A 58 -3.17 -14.09 7.73
C VAL A 58 -4.21 -13.64 6.71
N TYR A 59 -4.15 -12.39 6.25
CA TYR A 59 -5.01 -11.92 5.17
C TYR A 59 -4.71 -12.65 3.85
N ASP A 60 -3.44 -12.89 3.55
CA ASP A 60 -3.00 -13.66 2.39
C ASP A 60 -3.46 -15.12 2.46
N LEU A 61 -3.37 -15.73 3.65
CA LEU A 61 -3.86 -17.08 3.90
C LEU A 61 -5.36 -17.18 3.61
N VAL A 62 -6.20 -16.31 4.21
CA VAL A 62 -7.65 -16.29 3.94
C VAL A 62 -7.93 -16.05 2.47
N GLY A 63 -7.30 -15.04 1.88
CA GLY A 63 -7.51 -14.67 0.48
C GLY A 63 -7.18 -15.81 -0.46
N THR A 64 -6.06 -16.51 -0.23
CA THR A 64 -5.61 -17.62 -1.07
C THR A 64 -6.50 -18.85 -0.89
N ILE A 65 -6.83 -19.23 0.34
CA ILE A 65 -7.76 -20.35 0.63
C ILE A 65 -9.12 -20.07 0.00
N ALA A 66 -9.65 -18.86 0.18
CA ALA A 66 -10.94 -18.44 -0.36
C ALA A 66 -10.99 -18.47 -1.90
N LYS A 67 -9.88 -18.09 -2.55
CA LYS A 67 -9.74 -18.09 -4.01
C LYS A 67 -9.29 -19.42 -4.59
N THR A 68 -9.09 -20.46 -3.79
CA THR A 68 -8.81 -21.80 -4.32
C THR A 68 -10.10 -22.42 -4.84
N ASP A 69 -10.10 -22.89 -6.09
CA ASP A 69 -11.34 -23.36 -6.76
C ASP A 69 -11.76 -24.75 -6.29
N HIS A 70 -10.79 -25.65 -6.10
CA HIS A 70 -11.06 -26.99 -5.60
C HIS A 70 -11.33 -26.95 -4.09
N ALA A 71 -12.10 -27.94 -3.62
CA ALA A 71 -12.37 -28.12 -2.21
C ALA A 71 -11.08 -28.52 -1.49
N LEU A 72 -10.73 -27.78 -0.43
CA LEU A 72 -9.62 -28.12 0.45
C LEU A 72 -10.19 -28.85 1.68
N PRO A 73 -9.82 -30.11 1.95
CA PRO A 73 -10.30 -30.84 3.11
C PRO A 73 -9.88 -30.14 4.41
N ASP A 74 -10.79 -30.05 5.39
CA ASP A 74 -10.49 -29.40 6.67
C ASP A 74 -9.29 -30.06 7.37
N ALA A 75 -9.17 -31.39 7.34
CA ALA A 75 -8.04 -32.10 7.94
C ALA A 75 -6.68 -31.77 7.29
N GLU A 76 -6.67 -31.33 6.03
CA GLU A 76 -5.46 -30.83 5.38
C GLU A 76 -5.16 -29.41 5.85
N LEU A 77 -6.17 -28.53 5.83
CA LEU A 77 -6.06 -27.15 6.29
C LEU A 77 -5.66 -27.05 7.76
N GLU A 78 -6.23 -27.87 8.65
CA GLU A 78 -5.86 -27.93 10.06
C GLU A 78 -4.40 -28.30 10.26
N ARG A 79 -3.89 -29.24 9.47
CA ARG A 79 -2.48 -29.66 9.53
C ARG A 79 -1.56 -28.55 9.06
N THR A 80 -1.89 -27.91 7.93
CA THR A 80 -1.11 -26.80 7.38
C THR A 80 -1.15 -25.57 8.29
N LEU A 81 -2.29 -25.29 8.93
CA LEU A 81 -2.51 -24.13 9.81
C LEU A 81 -2.22 -24.44 11.29
N ALA A 82 -1.67 -25.61 11.60
CA ALA A 82 -1.38 -26.03 12.96
C ALA A 82 -0.44 -25.03 13.67
N GLY A 83 -0.82 -24.62 14.88
CA GLY A 83 -0.04 -23.68 15.68
C GLY A 83 -0.12 -22.21 15.25
N THR A 84 -0.91 -21.87 14.22
CA THR A 84 -1.11 -20.47 13.79
C THR A 84 -2.03 -19.67 14.71
N GLY A 85 -2.71 -20.32 15.66
CA GLY A 85 -3.77 -19.72 16.48
C GLY A 85 -5.13 -19.67 15.76
N LEU A 86 -5.34 -20.55 14.77
CA LEU A 86 -6.62 -20.72 14.08
C LEU A 86 -7.74 -21.06 15.08
N LEU A 87 -8.89 -20.39 14.96
CA LEU A 87 -10.06 -20.57 15.82
C LEU A 87 -11.17 -21.43 15.19
N VAL A 88 -11.03 -21.74 13.91
CA VAL A 88 -12.06 -22.42 13.09
C VAL A 88 -11.54 -23.78 12.66
N HIS A 89 -12.32 -24.83 12.91
CA HIS A 89 -11.91 -26.24 12.73
C HIS A 89 -12.80 -27.03 11.77
N ASP A 90 -13.91 -26.43 11.35
CA ASP A 90 -14.92 -26.99 10.46
C ASP A 90 -15.24 -25.98 9.35
N ASP A 91 -15.46 -26.47 8.14
CA ASP A 91 -15.79 -25.69 6.96
C ASP A 91 -14.82 -24.52 6.73
N ILE A 92 -13.52 -24.75 6.95
CA ILE A 92 -12.48 -23.71 7.02
C ILE A 92 -12.46 -22.91 5.72
N GLN A 93 -12.48 -23.59 4.58
CA GLN A 93 -12.49 -22.92 3.27
C GLN A 93 -13.78 -22.12 3.04
N ALA A 94 -14.95 -22.67 3.41
CA ALA A 94 -16.22 -21.98 3.20
C ALA A 94 -16.33 -20.73 4.07
N LYS A 95 -15.89 -20.81 5.33
CA LYS A 95 -15.83 -19.65 6.22
C LYS A 95 -14.78 -18.62 5.77
N ALA A 96 -13.64 -19.07 5.24
CA ALA A 96 -12.66 -18.17 4.62
C ALA A 96 -13.27 -17.42 3.42
N ARG A 97 -14.06 -18.10 2.58
CA ARG A 97 -14.82 -17.46 1.48
C ARG A 97 -15.84 -16.44 1.98
N ALA A 98 -16.55 -16.75 3.07
CA ALA A 98 -17.55 -15.86 3.65
C ALA A 98 -16.95 -14.59 4.27
N LEU A 99 -15.76 -14.70 4.86
CA LEU A 99 -15.06 -13.58 5.49
C LEU A 99 -14.19 -12.78 4.52
N PHE A 100 -13.73 -13.40 3.43
CA PHE A 100 -12.86 -12.73 2.49
C PHE A 100 -13.55 -11.52 1.86
N ASN A 101 -13.02 -10.34 2.13
CA ASN A 101 -13.41 -9.10 1.49
C ASN A 101 -12.14 -8.36 1.02
N PRO A 102 -11.98 -8.07 -0.29
CA PRO A 102 -10.82 -7.33 -0.79
C PRO A 102 -10.76 -5.87 -0.28
N ARG A 103 -11.84 -5.38 0.33
CA ARG A 103 -11.98 -4.02 0.84
C ARG A 103 -11.70 -3.88 2.33
N ASP A 104 -11.77 -4.97 3.07
CA ASP A 104 -11.67 -4.91 4.53
C ASP A 104 -11.11 -6.21 5.09
N PHE A 105 -9.93 -6.12 5.68
CA PHE A 105 -9.30 -7.24 6.39
C PHE A 105 -9.65 -7.26 7.88
N LEU A 106 -10.25 -6.20 8.43
CA LEU A 106 -10.52 -6.10 9.86
C LEU A 106 -11.42 -7.22 10.41
N PRO A 107 -12.45 -7.72 9.68
CA PRO A 107 -13.25 -8.84 10.17
C PRO A 107 -12.45 -10.10 10.47
N ILE A 108 -11.32 -10.31 9.78
CA ILE A 108 -10.47 -11.50 9.96
C ILE A 108 -9.69 -11.45 11.27
N ILE A 109 -9.30 -10.25 11.72
CA ILE A 109 -8.35 -10.07 12.84
C ILE A 109 -8.94 -9.38 14.09
N SER A 110 -10.02 -8.60 13.96
CA SER A 110 -10.46 -7.67 15.00
C SER A 110 -11.94 -7.74 15.36
N ASP A 111 -12.73 -8.55 14.65
CA ASP A 111 -14.13 -8.78 14.99
C ASP A 111 -14.21 -9.99 15.93
N GLU A 112 -14.51 -9.77 17.21
CA GLU A 112 -14.57 -10.85 18.20
C GLU A 112 -15.52 -12.00 17.83
N GLN A 113 -16.57 -11.71 17.05
CA GLN A 113 -17.56 -12.70 16.63
C GLN A 113 -17.18 -13.42 15.34
N ARG A 114 -16.25 -12.87 14.56
CA ARG A 114 -15.94 -13.34 13.19
C ARG A 114 -14.46 -13.60 12.95
N ARG A 115 -13.59 -13.32 13.92
CA ARG A 115 -12.14 -13.47 13.80
C ARG A 115 -11.77 -14.91 13.53
N PHE A 116 -10.86 -15.10 12.58
CA PHE A 116 -10.37 -16.43 12.19
C PHE A 116 -9.18 -16.88 13.04
N TRP A 117 -8.44 -15.94 13.60
CA TRP A 117 -7.26 -16.20 14.41
C TRP A 117 -7.33 -15.51 15.77
N ASP A 118 -6.73 -16.15 16.77
CA ASP A 118 -6.45 -15.55 18.05
C ASP A 118 -5.06 -14.90 18.04
N LEU A 119 -4.99 -13.70 17.47
CA LEU A 119 -3.74 -12.93 17.35
C LEU A 119 -3.89 -11.54 17.97
N PRO A 120 -2.81 -10.99 18.55
CA PRO A 120 -2.82 -9.62 19.08
C PRO A 120 -2.88 -8.59 17.94
N ALA A 121 -4.11 -8.19 17.57
CA ALA A 121 -4.37 -7.30 16.43
C ALA A 121 -4.06 -5.81 16.70
N TYR A 122 -3.97 -5.39 17.97
CA TYR A 122 -3.89 -3.97 18.37
C TYR A 122 -2.47 -3.45 18.61
N GLY A 123 -1.45 -4.23 18.32
CA GLY A 123 -0.07 -3.76 18.34
C GLY A 123 0.50 -3.48 19.74
N THR A 124 -0.11 -4.00 20.80
CA THR A 124 0.35 -3.84 22.19
C THR A 124 1.24 -5.00 22.65
N THR A 125 0.96 -6.20 22.15
CA THR A 125 1.72 -7.42 22.41
C THR A 125 2.16 -8.08 21.09
N PRO A 126 3.42 -8.52 20.97
CA PRO A 126 3.89 -9.22 19.80
C PRO A 126 3.28 -10.62 19.78
N VAL A 127 3.12 -11.16 18.57
CA VAL A 127 2.75 -12.57 18.38
C VAL A 127 3.85 -13.46 18.97
N PRO A 128 3.52 -14.49 19.78
CA PRO A 128 4.51 -15.44 20.27
C PRO A 128 5.33 -16.05 19.12
N GLU A 129 6.63 -16.29 19.36
CA GLU A 129 7.56 -16.73 18.32
C GLU A 129 7.13 -18.03 17.63
N ALA A 130 6.72 -19.04 18.40
CA ALA A 130 6.25 -20.31 17.85
C ALA A 130 5.05 -20.14 16.91
N THR A 131 4.09 -19.28 17.28
CA THR A 131 2.93 -18.94 16.45
C THR A 131 3.34 -18.17 15.19
N ARG A 132 4.28 -17.24 15.32
CA ARG A 132 4.81 -16.44 14.21
C ARG A 132 5.50 -17.31 13.16
N GLU A 133 6.30 -18.28 13.60
CA GLU A 133 6.93 -19.25 12.72
C GLU A 133 5.92 -20.21 12.08
N ALA A 134 4.91 -20.64 12.82
CA ALA A 134 3.82 -21.46 12.27
C ALA A 134 3.07 -20.71 11.15
N ILE A 135 2.76 -19.44 11.35
CA ILE A 135 2.17 -18.58 10.31
C ILE A 135 3.10 -18.46 9.12
N GLY A 136 4.40 -18.26 9.34
CA GLY A 136 5.38 -18.18 8.25
C GLY A 136 5.44 -19.45 7.40
N ARG A 137 5.45 -20.63 8.04
CA ARG A 137 5.42 -21.93 7.33
C ARG A 137 4.12 -22.13 6.58
N ALA A 138 2.98 -21.90 7.24
CA ALA A 138 1.67 -22.04 6.62
C ALA A 138 1.50 -21.09 5.43
N TRP A 139 1.96 -19.84 5.57
CA TRP A 139 1.93 -18.85 4.48
C TRP A 139 2.76 -19.33 3.29
N ALA A 140 3.98 -19.80 3.52
CA ALA A 140 4.84 -20.31 2.45
C ALA A 140 4.19 -21.52 1.76
N ASP A 141 3.70 -22.50 2.52
CA ASP A 141 3.05 -23.70 2.00
C ASP A 141 1.81 -23.38 1.17
N VAL A 142 0.85 -22.64 1.73
CA VAL A 142 -0.40 -22.31 1.05
C VAL A 142 -0.17 -21.51 -0.24
N LEU A 143 0.71 -20.50 -0.20
CA LEU A 143 0.94 -19.65 -1.38
C LEU A 143 1.72 -20.38 -2.48
N THR A 144 2.68 -21.23 -2.12
CA THR A 144 3.46 -22.01 -3.11
C THR A 144 2.65 -23.16 -3.69
N SER A 145 1.75 -23.76 -2.91
CA SER A 145 0.82 -24.80 -3.38
C SER A 145 -0.34 -24.22 -4.21
N HIS A 146 -0.71 -22.95 -4.00
CA HIS A 146 -1.84 -22.30 -4.68
C HIS A 146 -1.51 -20.92 -5.31
N PRO A 147 -0.48 -20.83 -6.17
CA PRO A 147 0.00 -19.54 -6.68
C PRO A 147 -1.06 -18.79 -7.51
N GLY A 148 -1.87 -19.52 -8.29
CA GLY A 148 -2.96 -18.92 -9.08
C GLY A 148 -4.09 -18.36 -8.21
N ALA A 149 -4.40 -18.97 -7.08
CA ALA A 149 -5.37 -18.44 -6.13
C ALA A 149 -4.84 -17.18 -5.44
N TYR A 150 -3.56 -17.20 -5.03
CA TYR A 150 -2.88 -16.03 -4.46
C TYR A 150 -2.87 -14.84 -5.43
N LEU A 151 -2.51 -15.05 -6.69
CA LEU A 151 -2.51 -14.00 -7.71
C LEU A 151 -3.91 -13.41 -7.96
N ARG A 152 -4.95 -14.25 -8.03
CA ARG A 152 -6.35 -13.77 -8.17
C ARG A 152 -6.81 -12.96 -6.96
N TYR A 153 -6.44 -13.38 -5.76
CA TYR A 153 -6.68 -12.63 -4.54
C TYR A 153 -6.00 -11.26 -4.59
N ARG A 154 -4.69 -11.21 -4.90
CA ARG A 154 -3.94 -9.94 -5.01
C ARG A 154 -4.48 -9.03 -6.11
N ALA A 155 -4.88 -9.59 -7.25
CA ALA A 155 -5.52 -8.83 -8.31
C ALA A 155 -6.84 -8.20 -7.86
N ALA A 156 -7.65 -8.92 -7.06
CA ALA A 156 -8.89 -8.40 -6.50
C ALA A 156 -8.62 -7.26 -5.50
N VAL A 157 -7.62 -7.41 -4.62
CA VAL A 157 -7.20 -6.33 -3.71
C VAL A 157 -6.69 -5.13 -4.48
N MET A 158 -5.85 -5.33 -5.48
CA MET A 158 -5.31 -4.25 -6.32
C MET A 158 -6.41 -3.52 -7.09
N ALA A 159 -7.43 -4.23 -7.56
CA ALA A 159 -8.58 -3.62 -8.23
C ALA A 159 -9.34 -2.68 -7.28
N GLU A 160 -9.47 -3.04 -6.00
CA GLU A 160 -10.05 -2.16 -4.98
C GLU A 160 -9.12 -0.98 -4.65
N VAL A 161 -7.80 -1.21 -4.48
CA VAL A 161 -6.80 -0.14 -4.22
C VAL A 161 -6.85 0.91 -5.32
N LEU A 162 -6.91 0.47 -6.58
CA LEU A 162 -7.04 1.35 -7.75
C LEU A 162 -8.45 1.91 -7.92
N SER A 163 -9.41 1.48 -7.11
CA SER A 163 -10.82 1.86 -7.18
C SER A 163 -11.46 1.56 -8.55
N LEU A 164 -11.07 0.44 -9.16
CA LEU A 164 -11.60 -0.05 -10.45
C LEU A 164 -13.00 -0.64 -10.31
N THR A 165 -13.26 -1.31 -9.18
CA THR A 165 -14.55 -1.95 -8.88
C THR A 165 -15.48 -1.02 -8.11
N HIS A 166 -14.93 -0.22 -7.19
CA HIS A 166 -15.69 0.72 -6.37
C HIS A 166 -15.03 2.11 -6.42
N PRO A 167 -15.61 3.10 -7.12
CA PRO A 167 -14.98 4.40 -7.38
C PRO A 167 -14.96 5.36 -6.16
N ARG A 168 -14.99 4.82 -4.93
CA ARG A 168 -15.08 5.61 -3.69
C ARG A 168 -14.22 4.95 -2.60
N PRO A 169 -12.90 5.10 -2.67
CA PRO A 169 -12.00 4.54 -1.67
C PRO A 169 -12.27 5.17 -0.30
N SER A 170 -12.01 4.40 0.75
CA SER A 170 -12.06 4.91 2.13
C SER A 170 -10.89 5.86 2.39
N GLY A 171 -10.99 6.69 3.43
CA GLY A 171 -9.86 7.50 3.89
C GLY A 171 -9.51 8.75 3.06
N VAL A 172 -10.26 9.07 1.99
CA VAL A 172 -10.04 10.29 1.17
C VAL A 172 -10.12 11.57 2.00
N VAL A 173 -11.14 11.65 2.85
CA VAL A 173 -11.32 12.77 3.77
C VAL A 173 -11.14 12.21 5.19
N PRO A 174 -10.07 12.58 5.90
CA PRO A 174 -9.88 12.15 7.28
C PRO A 174 -11.06 12.59 8.13
N ARG A 175 -11.72 11.62 8.77
CA ARG A 175 -12.75 11.90 9.77
C ARG A 175 -12.14 11.77 11.16
N ARG A 176 -12.52 12.66 12.08
CA ARG A 176 -12.14 12.57 13.49
C ARG A 176 -13.11 11.70 14.27
N ASP A 177 -13.39 10.53 13.72
CA ASP A 177 -14.26 9.53 14.34
C ASP A 177 -13.38 8.59 15.16
N PHE A 178 -13.08 8.98 16.41
CA PHE A 178 -12.27 8.16 17.31
C PHE A 178 -13.11 7.03 17.88
N LYS A 179 -12.68 5.77 17.70
CA LYS A 179 -13.31 4.60 18.35
C LYS A 179 -13.26 4.70 19.88
N VAL A 180 -12.20 5.31 20.43
CA VAL A 180 -12.01 5.52 21.88
C VAL A 180 -11.61 6.99 22.12
N PRO A 181 -12.58 7.93 22.17
CA PRO A 181 -12.29 9.37 22.29
C PRO A 181 -11.51 9.73 23.57
N ALA A 182 -11.75 9.02 24.67
CA ALA A 182 -11.05 9.24 25.93
C ALA A 182 -9.53 8.96 25.81
N PHE A 183 -9.14 7.93 25.05
CA PHE A 183 -7.72 7.64 24.80
C PHE A 183 -7.08 8.75 23.95
N ALA A 184 -7.75 9.18 22.88
CA ALA A 184 -7.27 10.29 22.06
C ALA A 184 -7.08 11.58 22.86
N TRP A 185 -8.05 11.89 23.73
CA TRP A 185 -7.95 13.02 24.65
C TRP A 185 -6.78 12.90 25.63
N ALA A 186 -6.56 11.72 26.22
CA ALA A 186 -5.44 11.45 27.11
C ALA A 186 -4.07 11.62 26.43
N GLN A 187 -4.01 11.39 25.12
CA GLN A 187 -2.82 11.62 24.28
C GLN A 187 -2.67 13.08 23.82
N GLY A 188 -3.52 13.99 24.32
CA GLY A 188 -3.51 15.40 23.90
C GLY A 188 -4.00 15.61 22.47
N VAL A 189 -4.63 14.62 21.84
CA VAL A 189 -5.16 14.73 20.48
C VAL A 189 -6.50 15.47 20.55
N PRO A 190 -6.66 16.62 19.85
CA PRO A 190 -7.93 17.34 19.84
C PRO A 190 -9.05 16.47 19.25
N THR A 191 -10.04 16.15 20.09
CA THR A 191 -11.20 15.32 19.71
C THR A 191 -12.35 16.13 19.12
N ARG A 192 -12.34 17.47 19.29
CA ARG A 192 -13.33 18.39 18.74
C ARG A 192 -12.84 19.01 17.43
N THR A 193 -13.75 19.21 16.49
CA THR A 193 -13.49 19.96 15.25
C THR A 193 -13.90 21.41 15.43
N SER A 194 -13.08 22.34 14.92
CA SER A 194 -13.52 23.74 14.83
C SER A 194 -14.62 23.90 13.77
N PRO A 195 -15.47 24.94 13.84
CA PRO A 195 -16.48 25.17 12.81
C PRO A 195 -15.90 25.28 11.39
N ALA A 196 -14.71 25.89 11.27
CA ALA A 196 -14.00 25.98 10.00
C ALA A 196 -13.55 24.60 9.49
N GLN A 197 -13.01 23.75 10.36
CA GLN A 197 -12.65 22.37 10.00
C GLN A 197 -13.88 21.57 9.59
N HIS A 198 -14.98 21.68 10.34
CA HIS A 198 -16.22 20.97 10.00
C HIS A 198 -16.77 21.38 8.62
N ARG A 199 -16.78 22.69 8.33
CA ARG A 199 -17.17 23.21 7.01
C ARG A 199 -16.27 22.68 5.90
N LEU A 200 -14.94 22.70 6.11
CA LEU A 200 -13.98 22.21 5.13
C LEU A 200 -14.13 20.69 4.89
N THR A 201 -14.23 19.89 5.96
CA THR A 201 -14.46 18.43 5.88
C THR A 201 -15.78 18.12 5.17
N SER A 202 -16.85 18.87 5.44
CA SER A 202 -18.15 18.70 4.78
C SER A 202 -18.09 19.04 3.30
N TRP A 203 -17.44 20.15 2.94
CA TRP A 203 -17.22 20.54 1.55
C TRP A 203 -16.37 19.52 0.79
N MET A 204 -15.22 19.11 1.35
CA MET A 204 -14.37 18.06 0.77
C MET A 204 -15.12 16.73 0.63
N SER A 205 -15.94 16.36 1.62
CA SER A 205 -16.75 15.13 1.57
C SER A 205 -17.81 15.21 0.48
N SER A 206 -18.40 16.39 0.24
CA SER A 206 -19.33 16.62 -0.86
C SER A 206 -18.62 16.52 -2.21
N LEU A 207 -17.43 17.12 -2.34
CA LEU A 207 -16.63 17.04 -3.56
C LEU A 207 -16.19 15.60 -3.86
N TRP A 208 -15.76 14.85 -2.84
CA TRP A 208 -15.38 13.44 -2.96
C TRP A 208 -16.51 12.56 -3.49
N LYS A 209 -17.77 12.84 -3.14
CA LYS A 209 -18.91 12.03 -3.62
C LYS A 209 -19.14 12.12 -5.12
N VAL A 210 -18.73 13.22 -5.75
CA VAL A 210 -19.05 13.55 -7.15
C VAL A 210 -17.82 13.64 -8.06
N ALA A 211 -16.67 14.07 -7.55
CA ALA A 211 -15.52 14.37 -8.38
C ALA A 211 -14.66 13.12 -8.62
N PRO A 212 -14.34 12.78 -9.89
CA PRO A 212 -13.54 11.59 -10.20
C PRO A 212 -12.06 11.75 -9.81
N ILE A 213 -11.62 12.95 -9.45
CA ILE A 213 -10.24 13.26 -9.02
C ILE A 213 -9.80 12.51 -7.75
N PHE A 214 -10.69 11.81 -7.05
CA PHE A 214 -10.35 11.03 -5.87
C PHE A 214 -10.19 9.53 -6.17
N VAL A 215 -10.09 9.15 -7.44
CA VAL A 215 -10.01 7.76 -7.85
C VAL A 215 -8.58 7.44 -8.35
N PRO A 216 -7.83 6.53 -7.68
CA PRO A 216 -6.40 6.32 -7.96
C PRO A 216 -6.07 5.87 -9.39
N TRP A 217 -6.91 5.05 -10.05
CA TRP A 217 -6.63 4.60 -11.42
C TRP A 217 -6.43 5.75 -12.42
N MET A 218 -7.08 6.90 -12.21
CA MET A 218 -6.89 8.07 -13.08
C MET A 218 -5.45 8.57 -13.01
N TYR A 219 -4.85 8.57 -11.81
CA TYR A 219 -3.47 8.99 -11.63
C TYR A 219 -2.48 7.98 -12.19
N VAL A 220 -2.81 6.68 -12.20
CA VAL A 220 -2.02 5.68 -12.91
C VAL A 220 -1.96 6.00 -14.41
N ILE A 221 -3.11 6.24 -15.04
CA ILE A 221 -3.17 6.57 -16.48
C ILE A 221 -2.45 7.88 -16.77
N LEU A 222 -2.66 8.92 -15.96
CA LEU A 222 -1.97 10.21 -16.11
C LEU A 222 -0.45 10.05 -15.96
N ALA A 223 0.01 9.34 -14.94
CA ALA A 223 1.44 9.10 -14.71
C ALA A 223 2.09 8.34 -15.87
N ILE A 224 1.44 7.29 -16.38
CA ILE A 224 1.93 6.53 -17.56
C ILE A 224 1.98 7.43 -18.79
N THR A 225 0.93 8.21 -19.04
CA THR A 225 0.86 9.12 -20.18
C THR A 225 1.97 10.17 -20.12
N ILE A 226 2.17 10.80 -18.96
CA ILE A 226 3.22 11.80 -18.75
C ILE A 226 4.61 11.17 -18.87
N ALA A 227 4.81 9.96 -18.35
CA ALA A 227 6.07 9.23 -18.48
C ALA A 227 6.41 8.95 -19.95
N ILE A 228 5.45 8.46 -20.74
CA ILE A 228 5.61 8.22 -22.19
C ILE A 228 5.99 9.53 -22.90
N LEU A 229 5.29 10.63 -22.59
CA LEU A 229 5.60 11.96 -23.14
C LEU A 229 6.99 12.46 -22.72
N ALA A 230 7.43 12.16 -21.49
CA ALA A 230 8.74 12.53 -20.99
C ALA A 230 9.87 11.76 -21.69
N ILE A 231 9.65 10.48 -21.97
CA ILE A 231 10.55 9.62 -22.76
C ILE A 231 10.64 10.14 -24.19
N ALA A 232 9.50 10.37 -24.85
CA ALA A 232 9.43 10.84 -26.23
C ALA A 232 10.14 12.20 -26.42
N ARG A 233 10.04 13.10 -25.45
CA ARG A 233 10.60 14.46 -25.53
C ARG A 233 12.06 14.60 -25.08
N ARG A 234 12.79 13.49 -24.89
CA ARG A 234 14.22 13.35 -24.54
C ARG A 234 14.77 14.42 -23.57
N GLY A 235 15.20 14.02 -22.37
CA GLY A 235 15.85 14.91 -21.40
C GLY A 235 14.93 15.42 -20.26
N ARG A 236 13.74 14.84 -20.10
CA ARG A 236 12.82 15.12 -18.97
C ARG A 236 12.95 14.06 -17.86
N ARG A 237 14.18 13.80 -17.42
CA ARG A 237 14.50 12.70 -16.49
C ARG A 237 13.81 12.85 -15.13
N ASP A 238 13.62 14.07 -14.69
CA ASP A 238 12.94 14.42 -13.43
C ASP A 238 11.43 14.13 -13.46
N ILE A 239 10.75 14.49 -14.55
CA ILE A 239 9.33 14.15 -14.75
C ILE A 239 9.17 12.63 -14.79
N LEU A 240 10.06 11.93 -15.51
CA LEU A 240 10.07 10.47 -15.53
C LEU A 240 10.33 9.88 -14.13
N ALA A 241 11.24 10.47 -13.35
CA ALA A 241 11.54 10.02 -12.00
C ALA A 241 10.35 10.12 -11.06
N LEU A 242 9.59 11.22 -11.13
CA LEU A 242 8.36 11.39 -10.35
C LEU A 242 7.31 10.36 -10.74
N CYS A 243 7.00 10.22 -12.02
CA CYS A 243 5.99 9.25 -12.48
C CYS A 243 6.39 7.80 -12.13
N ALA A 244 7.64 7.41 -12.36
CA ALA A 244 8.13 6.08 -12.03
C ALA A 244 8.14 5.84 -10.50
N SER A 245 8.44 6.86 -9.70
CA SER A 245 8.38 6.78 -8.23
C SER A 245 6.96 6.52 -7.73
N GLY A 246 5.98 7.27 -8.23
CA GLY A 246 4.57 7.08 -7.92
C GLY A 246 4.08 5.69 -8.32
N LEU A 247 4.34 5.27 -9.56
CA LEU A 247 3.94 3.97 -10.09
C LEU A 247 4.61 2.80 -9.33
N ALA A 248 5.88 2.94 -8.95
CA ALA A 248 6.58 1.91 -8.18
C ALA A 248 6.04 1.78 -6.75
N MET A 249 5.61 2.88 -6.14
CA MET A 249 4.91 2.83 -4.84
C MET A 249 3.57 2.12 -5.00
N GLU A 250 2.77 2.52 -5.98
CA GLU A 250 1.45 1.92 -6.24
C GLU A 250 1.57 0.43 -6.52
N ALA A 251 2.52 0.02 -7.36
CA ALA A 251 2.76 -1.39 -7.68
C ALA A 251 3.14 -2.21 -6.45
N SER A 252 3.83 -1.63 -5.45
CA SER A 252 4.16 -2.34 -4.22
C SER A 252 2.92 -2.68 -3.37
N LEU A 253 1.82 -1.91 -3.53
CA LEU A 253 0.55 -2.19 -2.86
C LEU A 253 -0.11 -3.47 -3.35
N CYS A 254 0.23 -3.96 -4.55
CA CYS A 254 -0.21 -5.28 -5.02
C CYS A 254 0.22 -6.42 -4.07
N VAL A 255 1.30 -6.23 -3.31
CA VAL A 255 1.79 -7.21 -2.34
C VAL A 255 1.54 -6.77 -0.90
N LEU A 256 1.53 -5.46 -0.62
CA LEU A 256 1.53 -4.95 0.76
C LEU A 256 0.16 -4.48 1.25
N ALA A 257 -0.81 -4.25 0.36
CA ALA A 257 -2.11 -3.73 0.77
C ALA A 257 -2.99 -4.81 1.40
N MET A 258 -3.54 -4.47 2.57
CA MET A 258 -4.56 -5.26 3.27
C MET A 258 -5.95 -4.61 3.15
N SER A 259 -6.00 -3.37 2.66
CA SER A 259 -7.23 -2.63 2.42
C SER A 259 -7.01 -1.54 1.36
N PRO A 260 -8.06 -1.09 0.66
CA PRO A 260 -8.00 -0.07 -0.38
C PRO A 260 -8.17 1.34 0.19
N ASP A 261 -7.31 1.70 1.15
CA ASP A 261 -7.36 3.04 1.74
C ASP A 261 -6.67 4.05 0.81
N TYR A 262 -7.34 5.17 0.51
CA TYR A 262 -6.83 6.20 -0.39
C TYR A 262 -5.47 6.75 0.04
N ARG A 263 -5.14 6.71 1.34
CA ARG A 263 -3.84 7.16 1.84
C ARG A 263 -2.67 6.39 1.25
N TYR A 264 -2.88 5.15 0.82
CA TYR A 264 -1.82 4.34 0.21
C TYR A 264 -1.43 4.87 -1.18
N SER A 265 -2.39 5.38 -1.95
CA SER A 265 -2.15 5.95 -3.28
C SER A 265 -1.76 7.44 -3.25
N HIS A 266 -1.66 8.06 -2.08
CA HIS A 266 -1.36 9.49 -1.94
C HIS A 266 -0.03 9.88 -2.61
N TRP A 267 0.99 9.02 -2.52
CA TRP A 267 2.29 9.30 -3.15
C TRP A 267 2.19 9.33 -4.69
N LEU A 268 1.44 8.42 -5.30
CA LEU A 268 1.16 8.43 -6.74
C LEU A 268 0.45 9.74 -7.14
N VAL A 269 -0.56 10.15 -6.38
CA VAL A 269 -1.32 11.39 -6.62
C VAL A 269 -0.38 12.60 -6.61
N VAL A 270 0.42 12.76 -5.55
CA VAL A 270 1.35 13.88 -5.38
C VAL A 270 2.38 13.93 -6.51
N THR A 271 3.06 12.82 -6.77
CA THR A 271 4.10 12.76 -7.82
C THR A 271 3.53 13.03 -9.21
N THR A 272 2.31 12.57 -9.49
CA THR A 272 1.61 12.85 -10.76
C THR A 272 1.25 14.33 -10.89
N CYS A 273 0.69 14.94 -9.84
CA CYS A 273 0.39 16.38 -9.82
C CYS A 273 1.65 17.23 -10.03
N LEU A 274 2.75 16.90 -9.35
CA LEU A 274 4.05 17.58 -9.55
C LEU A 274 4.56 17.42 -10.99
N ALA A 275 4.45 16.21 -11.55
CA ALA A 275 4.84 15.94 -12.93
C ALA A 275 4.01 16.75 -13.96
N ILE A 276 2.71 16.95 -13.70
CA ILE A 276 1.83 17.83 -14.49
C ILE A 276 2.33 19.27 -14.42
N VAL A 277 2.53 19.81 -13.21
CA VAL A 277 2.99 21.19 -13.01
C VAL A 277 4.32 21.45 -13.72
N LEU A 278 5.31 20.56 -13.57
CA LEU A 278 6.61 20.67 -14.25
C LEU A 278 6.47 20.60 -15.77
N THR A 279 5.56 19.76 -16.27
CA THR A 279 5.29 19.65 -17.71
C THR A 279 4.72 20.94 -18.28
N ILE A 280 3.76 21.56 -17.57
CA ILE A 280 3.11 22.81 -17.97
C ILE A 280 4.11 23.98 -17.88
N ALA A 281 4.81 24.13 -16.75
CA ALA A 281 5.78 25.19 -16.53
C ALA A 281 6.85 25.21 -17.62
N ARG A 282 7.40 24.04 -17.98
CA ARG A 282 8.40 23.92 -19.05
C ARG A 282 7.87 24.24 -20.44
N ARG A 283 6.57 24.04 -20.67
CA ARG A 283 5.95 24.42 -21.95
C ARG A 283 5.82 25.94 -22.02
N ALA A 284 5.36 26.58 -20.94
CA ALA A 284 5.24 28.03 -20.85
C ALA A 284 6.59 28.76 -21.01
N THR A 285 7.66 28.26 -20.39
CA THR A 285 9.01 28.86 -20.54
C THR A 285 9.59 28.68 -21.95
N ARG A 286 9.23 27.61 -22.68
CA ARG A 286 9.67 27.44 -24.08
C ARG A 286 8.92 28.38 -25.02
N SER A 287 7.61 28.55 -24.82
CA SER A 287 6.79 29.44 -25.66
C SER A 287 7.19 30.91 -25.51
N THR A 288 7.59 31.35 -24.32
CA THR A 288 8.10 32.71 -24.08
C THR A 288 9.47 32.96 -24.69
N ALA A 289 10.35 31.95 -24.74
CA ALA A 289 11.66 32.06 -25.38
C ALA A 289 11.60 32.13 -26.92
N THR A 290 10.47 31.78 -27.54
CA THR A 290 10.28 31.75 -29.00
C THR A 290 9.41 32.89 -29.55
N ALA A 291 8.93 33.81 -28.72
CA ALA A 291 8.18 34.97 -29.20
C ALA A 291 9.16 35.98 -29.82
N PRO A 292 8.97 36.43 -31.08
CA PRO A 292 9.78 37.48 -31.67
C PRO A 292 9.56 38.80 -30.90
N ALA A 293 10.66 39.51 -30.66
CA ALA A 293 10.67 40.84 -30.05
C ALA A 293 10.06 41.89 -30.98
#